data_AF-A0A7W1KK30-F1
#
_entry.id   AF-A0A7W1KK30-F1
#
_cell.length_a   1.000
_cell.length_b   1.000
_cell.length_c   1.000
_cell.angle_alpha   90.00
_cell.angle_beta   90.00
_cell.angle_gamma   90.00
#
_symmetry.space_group_name_H-M   'P 1'
#
loop_
_entity.id
_entity.type
_entity.pdbx_description
1 polymer ?
#
loop_
_entity_poly.entity_id
_entity_poly.type
_entity_poly.pdbx_seq_one_letter_code
_entity_poly.pdbx_strand_id
1 'polypeptide(L)'
;MSFHRNGNWQLRVGAATKRFLATRSPLPGWLHAVSIQWIIFPGVLRPLIVGEEKVELLEVPEEHKLALNILLSHREMRLERTLPTEGGAFLWRQQLRNGKLLHAHAVVLPLTQEDRQGAMSVLQEAPILTYDLLPDAKHVYAELAWFTTRPEVGNLVLVLPLGPAVLRGRSDQSRTGPQKG
;
A
#
# COMPACT_ATOMS: atom_id res chain seq x y z
N MET A 1 3.11 9.61 -14.60
CA MET A 1 1.69 9.32 -14.89
C MET A 1 1.15 10.43 -15.77
N SER A 2 0.65 10.15 -16.97
CA SER A 2 0.05 11.17 -17.85
C SER A 2 -1.41 10.83 -18.17
N PHE A 3 -2.26 11.84 -18.15
CA PHE A 3 -3.68 11.71 -18.46
C PHE A 3 -3.93 12.16 -19.89
N HIS A 4 -4.44 11.25 -20.73
CA HIS A 4 -4.79 11.57 -22.12
C HIS A 4 -6.32 11.56 -22.31
N ARG A 5 -6.84 12.54 -23.06
CA ARG A 5 -8.27 12.73 -23.33
C ARG A 5 -8.97 11.56 -24.04
N ASN A 6 -8.23 10.60 -24.60
CA ASN A 6 -8.76 9.43 -25.29
C ASN A 6 -9.03 8.23 -24.36
N GLY A 7 -8.84 8.37 -23.05
CA GLY A 7 -9.16 7.31 -22.09
C GLY A 7 -8.17 6.15 -22.10
N ASN A 8 -7.02 6.28 -22.77
CA ASN A 8 -5.93 5.31 -22.68
C ASN A 8 -5.01 5.65 -21.50
N TRP A 9 -4.71 4.63 -20.71
CA TRP A 9 -3.85 4.72 -19.53
C TRP A 9 -2.52 4.11 -19.93
N GLN A 10 -1.45 4.92 -19.93
CA GLN A 10 -0.11 4.42 -20.21
C GLN A 10 0.74 4.62 -18.95
N LEU A 11 1.20 3.51 -18.40
CA LEU A 11 2.14 3.48 -17.31
C LEU A 11 3.34 2.64 -17.76
N ARG A 12 4.48 3.30 -17.94
CA ARG A 12 5.72 2.65 -18.36
C ARG A 12 6.61 2.50 -17.13
N VAL A 13 6.68 1.29 -16.58
CA VAL A 13 7.49 1.00 -15.38
C VAL A 13 8.23 -0.32 -15.57
N GLY A 14 9.49 -0.22 -16.00
CA GLY A 14 10.60 -1.16 -15.77
C GLY A 14 10.44 -2.65 -16.14
N ALA A 15 11.55 -3.38 -16.04
CA ALA A 15 11.60 -4.84 -16.17
C ALA A 15 12.25 -5.43 -14.91
N ALA A 16 11.43 -5.75 -13.90
CA ALA A 16 11.87 -6.53 -12.75
C ALA A 16 10.74 -7.47 -12.31
N THR A 17 11.00 -8.77 -12.43
CA THR A 17 10.05 -9.81 -12.03
C THR A 17 10.33 -10.20 -10.58
N LYS A 18 9.47 -9.80 -9.64
CA LYS A 18 9.53 -10.25 -8.22
C LYS A 18 8.35 -11.18 -7.88
N ARG A 19 8.43 -11.99 -6.82
CA ARG A 19 7.30 -12.81 -6.33
C ARG A 19 6.27 -11.94 -5.60
N PHE A 20 5.00 -12.33 -5.60
CA PHE A 20 3.88 -11.40 -5.38
C PHE A 20 3.04 -11.68 -4.15
N LEU A 21 2.57 -10.58 -3.56
CA LEU A 21 1.44 -10.50 -2.62
C LEU A 21 0.15 -10.81 -3.39
N ALA A 22 -0.61 -11.83 -2.96
CA ALA A 22 -1.87 -12.18 -3.61
C ALA A 22 -2.96 -11.17 -3.21
N THR A 23 -3.56 -10.49 -4.18
CA THR A 23 -4.56 -9.43 -3.95
C THR A 23 -5.94 -9.75 -4.52
N ARG A 24 -6.21 -10.99 -4.91
CA ARG A 24 -7.54 -11.36 -5.39
C ARG A 24 -8.39 -11.80 -4.21
N SER A 25 -9.17 -10.88 -3.66
CA SER A 25 -10.55 -11.26 -3.36
C SER A 25 -11.27 -11.22 -4.70
N PRO A 26 -11.52 -12.36 -5.37
CA PRO A 26 -12.18 -12.36 -6.66
C PRO A 26 -13.61 -11.90 -6.45
N LEU A 27 -13.88 -10.61 -6.66
CA LEU A 27 -15.22 -10.04 -6.67
C LEU A 27 -15.79 -10.27 -8.08
N PRO A 28 -16.64 -11.28 -8.30
CA PRO A 28 -17.06 -11.64 -9.65
C PRO A 28 -17.88 -10.50 -10.27
N GLY A 29 -17.50 -10.07 -11.47
CA GLY A 29 -18.12 -8.91 -12.14
C GLY A 29 -17.48 -7.56 -11.81
N TRP A 30 -16.40 -7.54 -11.03
CA TRP A 30 -15.59 -6.35 -10.77
C TRP A 30 -14.16 -6.50 -11.29
N LEU A 31 -13.68 -5.46 -11.96
CA LEU A 31 -12.30 -5.31 -12.38
C LEU A 31 -11.55 -4.49 -11.33
N HIS A 32 -10.43 -5.01 -10.83
CA HIS A 32 -9.54 -4.25 -9.96
C HIS A 32 -8.75 -3.25 -10.81
N ALA A 33 -9.06 -1.96 -10.69
CA ALA A 33 -8.31 -0.91 -11.36
C ALA A 33 -6.99 -0.65 -10.63
N VAL A 34 -7.05 -0.51 -9.30
CA VAL A 34 -5.89 -0.39 -8.42
C VAL A 34 -6.23 -0.89 -7.02
N SER A 35 -5.27 -1.53 -6.35
CA SER A 35 -5.32 -1.84 -4.92
C SER A 35 -4.19 -1.08 -4.23
N ILE A 36 -4.49 -0.37 -3.14
CA ILE A 36 -3.51 0.24 -2.25
C ILE A 36 -3.55 -0.56 -0.96
N GLN A 37 -2.41 -1.09 -0.53
CA GLN A 37 -2.32 -1.99 0.61
C GLN A 37 -1.32 -1.48 1.61
N TRP A 38 -1.78 -1.20 2.83
CA TRP A 38 -0.93 -0.93 3.97
C TRP A 38 -0.70 -2.23 4.72
N ILE A 39 0.55 -2.70 4.75
CA ILE A 39 0.96 -3.86 5.55
C ILE A 39 1.62 -3.33 6.81
N ILE A 40 1.00 -3.58 7.96
CA ILE A 40 1.44 -3.04 9.23
C ILE A 40 2.09 -4.16 10.04
N PHE A 41 3.42 -4.07 10.18
CA PHE A 41 4.18 -4.95 11.04
C PHE A 41 4.27 -4.42 12.47
N PRO A 42 4.52 -5.28 13.46
CA PRO A 42 4.91 -4.84 14.79
C PRO A 42 6.15 -3.95 14.75
N GLY A 43 6.18 -2.92 15.60
CA GLY A 43 7.37 -2.06 15.77
C GLY A 43 7.61 -1.02 14.66
N VAL A 44 6.62 -0.76 13.80
CA VAL A 44 6.69 0.34 12.82
C VAL A 44 6.56 1.71 13.48
N LEU A 45 7.18 2.72 12.89
CA LEU A 45 6.97 4.12 13.26
C LEU A 45 5.53 4.51 12.94
N ARG A 46 4.85 5.14 13.90
CA ARG A 46 3.46 5.56 13.74
C ARG A 46 3.39 6.96 13.12
N PRO A 47 2.38 7.24 12.29
CA PRO A 47 2.20 8.57 11.74
C PRO A 47 2.03 9.60 12.87
N LEU A 48 2.62 10.78 12.66
CA LEU A 48 2.41 11.93 13.54
C LEU A 48 0.99 12.42 13.33
N ILE A 49 0.16 12.35 14.36
CA ILE A 49 -1.19 12.88 14.30
C ILE A 49 -1.08 14.41 14.38
N VAL A 50 -1.04 15.06 13.22
CA VAL A 50 -1.23 16.51 13.13
C VAL A 50 -2.74 16.71 13.09
N GLY A 51 -3.28 17.40 14.10
CA GLY A 51 -4.71 17.56 14.38
C GLY A 51 -5.49 18.35 13.32
N GLU A 52 -5.50 17.86 12.09
CA GLU A 52 -6.39 18.35 11.05
C GLU A 52 -7.80 17.80 11.30
N GLU A 53 -8.78 18.68 11.41
CA GLU A 53 -10.21 18.37 11.66
C GLU A 53 -10.85 17.43 10.61
N LYS A 54 -10.11 17.01 9.58
CA LYS A 54 -10.60 16.23 8.43
C LYS A 54 -9.90 14.89 8.24
N VAL A 55 -9.02 14.48 9.14
CA VAL A 55 -8.31 13.19 9.05
C VAL A 55 -8.86 12.24 10.11
N GLU A 56 -9.55 11.19 9.66
CA GLU A 56 -9.94 10.08 10.54
C GLU A 56 -8.80 9.06 10.61
N LEU A 57 -8.41 8.71 11.83
CA LEU A 57 -7.43 7.65 12.05
C LEU A 57 -8.15 6.30 11.96
N LEU A 58 -7.73 5.47 11.01
CA LEU A 58 -8.17 4.09 10.91
C LEU A 58 -7.22 3.22 11.72
N GLU A 59 -7.72 2.70 12.85
CA GLU A 59 -6.99 1.70 13.62
C GLU A 59 -7.09 0.34 12.93
N VAL A 60 -5.94 -0.19 12.53
CA VAL A 60 -5.80 -1.50 11.92
C VAL A 60 -5.04 -2.37 12.93
N PRO A 61 -5.57 -3.53 13.33
CA PRO A 61 -4.87 -4.41 14.26
C PRO A 61 -3.50 -4.81 13.73
N GLU A 62 -2.57 -5.13 14.64
CA GLU A 62 -1.31 -5.74 14.25
C GLU A 62 -1.56 -7.04 13.47
N GLU A 63 -0.62 -7.40 12.60
CA GLU A 63 -0.71 -8.61 11.78
C GLU A 63 -1.89 -8.62 10.79
N HIS A 64 -2.43 -7.44 10.48
CA HIS A 64 -3.42 -7.22 9.44
C HIS A 64 -2.90 -6.25 8.37
N LYS A 65 -3.53 -6.31 7.19
CA LYS A 65 -3.42 -5.30 6.15
C LYS A 65 -4.73 -4.56 5.99
N LEU A 66 -4.61 -3.26 5.73
CA LEU A 66 -5.70 -2.46 5.18
C LEU A 66 -5.53 -2.42 3.66
N ALA A 67 -6.54 -2.83 2.92
CA ALA A 67 -6.56 -2.73 1.46
C ALA A 67 -7.68 -1.80 1.00
N LEU A 68 -7.32 -0.72 0.32
CA LEU A 68 -8.21 0.15 -0.41
C LEU A 68 -8.24 -0.29 -1.87
N ASN A 69 -9.35 -0.84 -2.31
CA ASN A 69 -9.55 -1.33 -3.66
C ASN A 69 -10.41 -0.34 -4.45
N ILE A 70 -9.89 0.10 -5.59
CA ILE A 70 -10.65 0.83 -6.60
C ILE A 70 -11.10 -0.17 -7.65
N LEU A 71 -12.41 -0.39 -7.70
CA LEU A 71 -13.08 -1.40 -8.49
C LEU A 71 -13.89 -0.74 -9.60
N LEU A 72 -13.87 -1.34 -10.78
CA LEU A 72 -14.65 -0.92 -11.94
C LEU A 72 -15.61 -2.03 -12.35
N SER A 73 -16.89 -1.71 -12.50
CA SER A 73 -17.87 -2.71 -12.95
C SER A 73 -17.63 -3.11 -14.41
N HIS A 74 -18.01 -4.34 -14.74
CA HIS A 74 -18.22 -4.72 -16.14
C HIS A 74 -19.40 -3.94 -16.75
N ARG A 75 -19.41 -3.78 -18.09
CA ARG A 75 -20.43 -3.01 -18.84
C ARG A 75 -21.86 -3.52 -18.63
N GLU A 76 -22.01 -4.80 -18.31
CA GLU A 76 -23.31 -5.49 -18.22
C GLU A 76 -23.79 -5.68 -16.77
N MET A 77 -23.03 -5.17 -15.80
CA MET A 77 -23.40 -5.34 -14.39
C MET A 77 -24.51 -4.37 -14.01
N ARG A 78 -25.70 -4.91 -13.68
CA ARG A 78 -26.80 -4.13 -13.09
C ARG A 78 -26.38 -3.62 -11.71
N LEU A 79 -26.77 -2.38 -11.40
CA LEU A 79 -26.51 -1.62 -10.17
C LEU A 79 -26.83 -2.37 -8.85
N GLU A 80 -27.61 -3.44 -8.93
CA GLU A 80 -28.19 -4.17 -7.79
C GLU A 80 -27.28 -5.26 -7.19
N ARG A 81 -26.19 -5.65 -7.86
CA ARG A 81 -25.21 -6.53 -7.22
C ARG A 81 -24.36 -5.72 -6.25
N THR A 82 -24.89 -5.58 -5.04
CA THR A 82 -24.16 -5.20 -3.84
C THR A 82 -22.86 -5.99 -3.79
N LEU A 83 -21.74 -5.31 -3.60
CA LEU A 83 -20.51 -6.02 -3.26
C LEU A 83 -20.77 -6.87 -2.02
N PRO A 84 -20.20 -8.08 -1.92
CA PRO A 84 -20.29 -8.85 -0.70
C PRO A 84 -19.84 -7.96 0.46
N THR A 85 -20.77 -7.69 1.36
CA THR A 85 -20.57 -6.92 2.61
C THR A 85 -19.67 -7.68 3.59
N GLU A 86 -19.28 -8.91 3.26
CA GLU A 86 -18.43 -9.74 4.08
C GLU A 86 -16.98 -9.23 4.03
N GLY A 87 -16.59 -8.52 5.09
CA GLY A 87 -15.20 -8.23 5.45
C GLY A 87 -14.72 -6.80 5.20
N GLY A 88 -15.52 -5.92 4.60
CA GLY A 88 -15.08 -4.58 4.22
C GLY A 88 -16.14 -3.49 4.28
N ALA A 89 -15.68 -2.24 4.22
CA ALA A 89 -16.48 -1.04 4.20
C ALA A 89 -16.56 -0.46 2.78
N PHE A 90 -17.79 -0.19 2.36
CA PHE A 90 -18.06 0.68 1.23
C PHE A 90 -17.66 2.11 1.60
N LEU A 91 -16.78 2.73 0.82
CA LEU A 91 -16.39 4.12 1.05
C LEU A 91 -17.10 5.07 0.10
N TRP A 92 -17.15 4.71 -1.19
CA TRP A 92 -17.60 5.64 -2.22
C TRP A 92 -17.95 4.93 -3.53
N ARG A 93 -18.93 5.48 -4.28
CA ARG A 93 -19.34 4.99 -5.61
C ARG A 93 -19.68 6.15 -6.54
N GLN A 94 -19.33 5.99 -7.81
CA GLN A 94 -19.67 6.92 -8.87
C GLN A 94 -20.02 6.19 -10.16
N GLN A 95 -21.08 6.63 -10.84
CA GLN A 95 -21.34 6.21 -12.21
C GLN A 95 -20.50 7.07 -13.17
N LEU A 96 -19.77 6.40 -14.06
CA LEU A 96 -18.98 7.02 -15.11
C LEU A 96 -19.86 7.31 -16.33
N ARG A 97 -19.41 8.23 -17.19
CA ARG A 97 -20.13 8.62 -18.41
C ARG A 97 -20.41 7.46 -19.37
N ASN A 98 -19.60 6.41 -19.33
CA ASN A 98 -19.77 5.21 -20.15
C ASN A 98 -20.70 4.15 -19.52
N GLY A 99 -21.45 4.53 -18.48
CA GLY A 99 -22.39 3.67 -17.76
C GLY A 99 -21.76 2.72 -16.73
N LYS A 100 -20.43 2.58 -16.70
CA LYS A 100 -19.74 1.75 -15.70
C LYS A 100 -19.79 2.39 -14.31
N LEU A 101 -19.66 1.58 -13.27
CA LEU A 101 -19.54 2.01 -11.89
C LEU A 101 -18.07 1.95 -11.45
N LEU A 102 -17.60 3.05 -10.85
CA LEU A 102 -16.36 3.11 -10.10
C LEU A 102 -16.70 3.00 -8.61
N HIS A 103 -15.97 2.18 -7.88
CA HIS A 103 -16.25 1.88 -6.48
C HIS A 103 -14.95 1.84 -5.66
N ALA A 104 -14.97 2.48 -4.48
CA ALA A 104 -13.90 2.42 -3.50
C ALA A 104 -14.32 1.54 -2.32
N HIS A 105 -13.58 0.45 -2.11
CA HIS A 105 -13.84 -0.56 -1.10
C HIS A 105 -12.63 -0.70 -0.17
N ALA A 106 -12.80 -0.44 1.12
CA ALA A 106 -11.78 -0.72 2.12
C ALA A 106 -12.04 -2.07 2.78
N VAL A 107 -10.99 -2.86 3.02
CA VAL A 107 -11.09 -4.15 3.70
C VAL A 107 -9.89 -4.30 4.64
N VAL A 108 -10.14 -4.80 5.84
CA VAL A 108 -9.08 -5.17 6.79
C VAL A 108 -9.00 -6.69 6.81
N LEU A 109 -7.83 -7.23 6.50
CA LEU A 109 -7.61 -8.66 6.36
C LEU A 109 -6.38 -9.10 7.17
N PRO A 110 -6.38 -10.28 7.79
CA PRO A 110 -5.17 -10.86 8.36
C PRO A 110 -4.07 -10.99 7.29
N LEU A 111 -2.81 -10.78 7.69
CA LEU A 111 -1.67 -10.99 6.80
C LEU A 111 -1.49 -12.49 6.49
N THR A 112 -1.43 -12.84 5.21
CA THR A 112 -1.07 -14.20 4.79
C THR A 112 0.44 -14.42 4.86
N GLN A 113 0.88 -15.67 4.68
CA GLN A 113 2.32 -15.98 4.61
C GLN A 113 2.98 -15.30 3.40
N GLU A 114 2.29 -15.26 2.27
CA GLU A 114 2.73 -14.55 1.06
C GLU A 114 2.85 -13.05 1.33
N ASP A 115 1.90 -12.48 2.09
CA ASP A 115 1.95 -11.07 2.45
C ASP A 115 3.24 -10.72 3.19
N ARG A 116 3.56 -11.53 4.20
CA ARG A 116 4.77 -11.38 5.02
C ARG A 116 6.02 -11.51 4.17
N GLN A 117 6.11 -12.54 3.33
CA GLN A 117 7.29 -12.80 2.51
C GLN A 117 7.53 -11.69 1.49
N GLY A 118 6.48 -11.24 0.79
CA GLY A 118 6.60 -10.18 -0.20
C GLY A 118 6.99 -8.85 0.45
N ALA A 119 6.38 -8.50 1.58
CA ALA A 119 6.72 -7.27 2.29
C ALA A 119 8.14 -7.30 2.86
N MET A 120 8.60 -8.44 3.41
CA MET A 120 9.98 -8.62 3.85
C MET A 120 10.99 -8.47 2.71
N SER A 121 10.68 -9.00 1.52
CA SER A 121 11.53 -8.83 0.34
C SER A 121 11.63 -7.36 -0.08
N VAL A 122 10.56 -6.57 0.07
CA VAL A 122 10.57 -5.14 -0.23
C VAL A 122 11.33 -4.37 0.87
N LEU A 123 11.16 -4.73 2.14
CA LEU A 123 11.87 -4.10 3.27
C LEU A 123 13.38 -4.33 3.23
N GLN A 124 13.86 -5.44 2.68
CA GLN A 124 15.30 -5.68 2.46
C GLN A 124 15.95 -4.65 1.53
N GLU A 125 15.14 -4.01 0.68
CA GLU A 125 15.57 -2.94 -0.23
C GLU A 125 15.21 -1.55 0.30
N ALA A 126 14.70 -1.45 1.53
CA ALA A 126 14.34 -0.18 2.13
C ALA A 126 15.59 0.70 2.31
N PRO A 127 15.52 2.00 1.96
CA PRO A 127 16.63 2.90 2.16
C PRO A 127 16.88 3.13 3.65
N ILE A 128 18.16 3.28 4.00
CA ILE A 128 18.57 3.73 5.34
C ILE A 128 18.45 5.26 5.40
N LEU A 129 17.68 5.77 6.35
CA LEU A 129 17.50 7.20 6.58
C LEU A 129 18.58 7.68 7.55
N THR A 130 19.45 8.58 7.08
CA THR A 130 20.54 9.13 7.88
C THR A 130 20.19 10.53 8.36
N TYR A 131 20.41 10.80 9.65
CA TYR A 131 20.19 12.09 10.27
C TYR A 131 21.48 12.62 10.91
N ASP A 132 21.70 13.94 10.87
CA ASP A 132 22.83 14.56 11.57
C ASP A 132 22.69 14.42 13.10
N LEU A 133 21.47 14.59 13.61
CA LEU A 133 21.06 14.27 14.97
C LEU A 133 19.85 13.33 14.90
N LEU A 134 19.93 12.17 15.55
CA LEU A 134 18.84 11.20 15.51
C LEU A 134 17.59 11.80 16.19
N PRO A 135 16.49 12.00 15.46
CA PRO A 135 15.24 12.46 16.06
C PRO A 135 14.66 11.39 16.99
N ASP A 136 13.89 11.84 17.98
CA ASP A 136 13.11 10.94 18.83
C ASP A 136 12.15 10.12 17.98
N ALA A 137 12.05 8.80 18.21
CA ALA A 137 11.22 7.90 17.39
C ALA A 137 9.73 8.31 17.38
N LYS A 138 9.28 9.05 18.39
CA LYS A 138 7.92 9.61 18.49
C LYS A 138 7.65 10.78 17.54
N HIS A 139 8.70 11.34 16.93
CA HIS A 139 8.66 12.51 16.04
C HIS A 139 9.05 12.17 14.60
N VAL A 140 9.16 10.88 14.27
CA VAL A 140 9.51 10.43 12.92
C VAL A 140 8.45 9.48 12.42
N TYR A 141 8.00 9.74 11.21
CA TYR A 141 7.26 8.79 10.42
C TYR A 141 7.97 8.60 9.08
N ALA A 142 8.09 7.34 8.67
CA ALA A 142 8.62 6.97 7.37
C ALA A 142 7.87 5.77 6.83
N GLU A 143 7.61 5.78 5.54
CA GLU A 143 6.98 4.67 4.83
C GLU A 143 7.67 4.46 3.47
N LEU A 144 7.64 3.22 3.00
CA LEU A 144 8.08 2.84 1.67
C LEU A 144 6.85 2.52 0.83
N ALA A 145 6.65 3.29 -0.24
CA ALA A 145 5.67 2.98 -1.26
C ALA A 145 6.32 2.18 -2.40
N TRP A 146 5.80 1.00 -2.67
CA TRP A 146 6.26 0.11 -3.74
C TRP A 146 5.15 -0.17 -4.73
N PHE A 147 5.46 -0.07 -6.03
CA PHE A 147 4.47 -0.17 -7.09
C PHE A 147 4.72 -1.38 -7.99
N THR A 148 3.67 -2.12 -8.32
CA THR A 148 3.70 -3.18 -9.34
C THR A 148 2.46 -3.20 -10.21
N THR A 149 2.65 -3.48 -11.49
CA THR A 149 1.58 -3.71 -12.46
C THR A 149 1.82 -5.04 -13.13
N ARG A 150 0.97 -6.05 -12.89
CA ARG A 150 1.04 -7.31 -13.64
C ARG A 150 -0.35 -7.81 -14.02
N PRO A 151 -0.53 -8.46 -15.18
CA PRO A 151 -1.85 -8.91 -15.66
C PRO A 151 -2.61 -9.76 -14.65
N GLU A 152 -1.90 -10.53 -13.83
CA GLU A 152 -2.47 -11.46 -12.86
C GLU A 152 -2.88 -10.77 -11.56
N VAL A 153 -2.19 -9.70 -11.16
CA VAL A 153 -2.37 -9.04 -9.84
C VAL A 153 -3.07 -7.68 -9.96
N GLY A 154 -3.12 -7.12 -11.18
CA GLY A 154 -3.57 -5.75 -11.44
C GLY A 154 -2.51 -4.72 -11.10
N ASN A 155 -2.95 -3.48 -10.87
CA ASN A 155 -2.10 -2.42 -10.32
C ASN A 155 -2.14 -2.49 -8.79
N LEU A 156 -0.99 -2.64 -8.15
CA LEU A 156 -0.84 -2.68 -6.71
C LEU A 156 0.14 -1.60 -6.26
N VAL A 157 -0.30 -0.80 -5.31
CA VAL A 157 0.54 0.08 -4.50
C VAL A 157 0.64 -0.56 -3.12
N LEU A 158 1.83 -1.00 -2.76
CA LEU A 158 2.12 -1.47 -1.42
C LEU A 158 2.71 -0.31 -0.61
N VAL A 159 2.19 -0.09 0.59
CA VAL A 159 2.67 0.90 1.54
C VAL A 159 3.15 0.17 2.78
N LEU A 160 4.44 0.33 3.09
CA LEU A 160 5.11 -0.30 4.21
C LEU A 160 5.61 0.78 5.17
N PRO A 161 4.92 1.03 6.29
CA PRO A 161 5.48 1.81 7.37
C PRO A 161 6.82 1.20 7.82
N LEU A 162 7.84 2.04 7.98
CA LEU A 162 9.18 1.61 8.35
C LEU A 162 9.35 1.67 9.88
N GLY A 163 10.12 0.74 10.43
CA GLY A 163 10.48 0.74 11.85
C GLY A 163 11.77 1.52 12.15
N PRO A 164 12.10 1.76 13.43
CA PRO A 164 13.32 2.46 13.84
C PRO A 164 14.62 1.86 13.28
N ALA A 165 14.60 0.59 12.89
CA ALA A 165 15.72 -0.12 12.28
C ALA A 165 16.26 0.54 11.00
N VAL A 166 15.49 1.39 10.31
CA VAL A 166 15.96 2.12 9.13
C VAL A 166 16.62 3.47 9.46
N LEU A 167 16.52 3.95 10.71
CA LEU A 167 17.07 5.24 11.13
C LEU A 167 18.53 5.07 11.56
N ARG A 168 19.42 5.97 11.12
CA ARG A 168 20.84 6.02 11.55
C ARG A 168 21.26 7.45 11.88
N GLY A 169 21.99 7.60 12.98
CA GLY A 169 22.69 8.85 13.29
C GLY A 169 24.03 8.89 12.57
N ARG A 170 24.44 10.06 12.08
CA ARG A 170 25.74 10.24 11.41
C ARG A 170 26.93 9.89 12.32
N SER A 171 26.80 10.08 13.62
CA SER A 171 27.78 9.70 14.65
C SER A 171 28.00 8.19 14.80
N ASP A 172 27.04 7.35 14.38
CA ASP A 172 27.16 5.89 14.49
C ASP A 172 28.04 5.30 13.37
N GLN A 173 28.13 5.97 12.21
CA GLN A 173 28.96 5.51 11.09
C GLN A 173 30.46 5.67 11.34
N SER A 174 30.86 6.58 12.24
CA SER A 174 32.26 6.78 12.63
C SER A 174 32.83 5.68 13.56
N ARG A 175 32.00 4.79 14.10
CA ARG A 175 32.45 3.72 15.02
C ARG A 175 32.78 2.39 14.32
N THR A 176 32.41 2.22 13.06
CA THR A 176 32.69 1.01 12.25
C THR A 176 33.90 1.17 11.33
N GLY A 177 34.88 1.99 11.71
CA GLY A 177 36.19 2.02 11.05
C GLY A 177 36.94 0.70 11.27
N PRO A 178 37.75 0.22 10.30
CA PRO A 178 38.43 -1.05 10.41
C PRO A 178 39.41 -1.02 11.59
N GLN A 179 39.21 -1.93 12.56
CA GLN A 179 40.30 -2.30 13.47
C GLN A 179 41.37 -2.98 12.63
N LYS A 180 42.40 -2.22 12.25
CA LYS A 180 43.65 -2.79 11.75
C LYS A 180 44.35 -3.47 12.93
N GLY A 181 44.38 -4.80 12.90
CA GLY A 181 45.36 -5.60 13.63
C GLY A 181 46.73 -5.55 12.95
#